data_AF-A0A2V5I8W0-F1
#
_entry.id   AF-A0A2V5I8W0-F1
#
_cell.length_a   1.000
_cell.length_b   1.000
_cell.length_c   1.000
_cell.angle_alpha   90.00
_cell.angle_beta   90.00
_cell.angle_gamma   90.00
#
_symmetry.space_group_name_H-M   'P 1'
#
loop_
_entity.id
_entity.type
_entity.pdbx_description
1 polymer ?
#
loop_
_entity_poly.entity_id
_entity_poly.type
_entity_poly.pdbx_seq_one_letter_code
_entity_poly.pdbx_strand_id
1 'polypeptide(L)'
;MTAISDVASMSLPWMATIGIFPLVVYVLLDRMPPLWPTSKKAYLIGQKRPDTVTSFECPYAYIRQIYGKYHWAPFVHKLSPTLKTDDPAKYKMVNEIMDAIHLCLMLVDDITDNSDYRKGKPAAHKIYGPSETANRAYYRVTQILNETVQRFPKLAPFLMQNLEEILAGQDLSLVWRRDGLSVFPTSHTERVAAYQKMASLKTGALFRMLAQLVKEDTSMDETMTTLAWCSQLQNDCKNVYSSEYAKAKGALAEDLRNHEYSYPIILALEAPDGHWVARALETSSPRNIRKALAVIQSEGVRNACFTELKLASASVQDWLSIWGRNEKMNLKSQ
;
A
#
# COMPACT_ATOMS: atom_id res chain seq x y z
N MET A 1 -33.60 46.37 49.35
CA MET A 1 -33.35 47.37 48.30
C MET A 1 -32.21 46.88 47.44
N THR A 2 -32.50 46.31 46.27
CA THR A 2 -31.71 46.44 45.03
C THR A 2 -32.44 45.72 43.90
N ALA A 3 -33.12 46.55 43.11
CA ALA A 3 -33.50 46.42 41.70
C ALA A 3 -33.63 45.02 41.07
N ILE A 4 -34.89 44.62 40.87
CA ILE A 4 -35.33 43.93 39.66
C ILE A 4 -35.72 45.04 38.66
N SER A 5 -34.86 45.29 37.67
CA SER A 5 -35.07 46.16 36.49
C SER A 5 -33.81 45.98 35.62
N ASP A 6 -33.78 45.65 34.34
CA ASP A 6 -34.73 45.74 33.25
C ASP A 6 -34.36 44.66 32.22
N VAL A 7 -35.28 43.75 31.89
CA VAL A 7 -35.17 42.90 30.68
C VAL A 7 -35.96 43.53 29.51
N ALA A 8 -36.57 44.71 29.71
CA ALA A 8 -37.54 45.29 28.79
C ALA A 8 -37.01 46.41 27.88
N SER A 9 -35.70 46.67 27.81
CA SER A 9 -35.15 47.77 26.98
C SER A 9 -33.97 47.39 26.09
N MET A 10 -33.75 46.11 25.80
CA MET A 10 -32.85 45.74 24.70
C MET A 10 -33.54 46.03 23.37
N SER A 11 -33.16 47.14 22.75
CA SER A 11 -33.60 47.49 21.41
C SER A 11 -33.42 46.30 20.46
N LEU A 12 -34.46 45.98 19.69
CA LEU A 12 -34.48 44.95 18.63
C LEU A 12 -33.21 44.88 17.75
N PRO A 13 -32.48 45.99 17.46
CA PRO A 13 -31.25 45.94 16.67
C PRO A 13 -30.14 45.11 17.32
N TRP A 14 -30.08 45.01 18.65
CA TRP A 14 -28.98 44.34 19.34
C TRP A 14 -29.08 42.82 19.31
N MET A 15 -30.29 42.27 19.42
CA MET A 15 -30.52 40.83 19.21
C MET A 15 -30.32 40.43 17.74
N ALA A 16 -30.69 41.32 16.80
CA ALA A 16 -30.42 41.12 15.38
C ALA A 16 -28.90 41.14 15.09
N THR A 17 -28.12 42.04 15.69
CA THR A 17 -26.66 42.08 15.48
C THR A 17 -25.92 40.90 16.11
N ILE A 18 -26.38 40.38 17.25
CA ILE A 18 -25.73 39.23 17.92
C ILE A 18 -26.04 37.91 17.20
N GLY A 19 -27.18 37.79 16.51
CA GLY A 19 -27.51 36.59 15.71
C GLY A 19 -27.05 36.68 14.25
N ILE A 20 -27.24 37.83 13.60
CA ILE A 20 -26.98 38.01 12.17
C ILE A 20 -25.49 38.18 11.89
N PHE A 21 -24.74 38.88 12.74
CA PHE A 21 -23.31 39.10 12.48
C PHE A 21 -22.50 37.79 12.56
N PRO A 22 -22.68 36.90 13.56
CA PRO A 22 -22.03 35.60 13.57
C PRO A 22 -22.52 34.68 12.46
N LEU A 23 -23.80 34.76 12.06
CA LEU A 23 -24.33 33.96 10.96
C LEU A 23 -23.77 34.41 9.60
N VAL A 24 -23.69 35.73 9.35
CA VAL A 24 -23.11 36.28 8.12
C VAL A 24 -21.60 36.02 8.07
N VAL A 25 -20.89 36.19 9.19
CA VAL A 25 -19.46 35.82 9.28
C VAL A 25 -19.27 34.31 9.10
N TYR A 26 -20.13 33.47 9.68
CA TYR A 26 -20.10 32.02 9.46
C TYR A 26 -20.37 31.64 8.00
N VAL A 27 -21.39 32.23 7.36
CA VAL A 27 -21.71 31.99 5.94
C VAL A 27 -20.58 32.50 5.03
N LEU A 28 -19.95 33.63 5.35
CA LEU A 28 -18.80 34.14 4.61
C LEU A 28 -17.57 33.25 4.80
N LEU A 29 -17.29 32.78 6.02
CA LEU A 29 -16.20 31.85 6.31
C LEU A 29 -16.43 30.45 5.70
N ASP A 30 -17.68 29.97 5.65
CA ASP A 30 -18.07 28.70 5.03
C ASP A 30 -18.00 28.76 3.48
N ARG A 31 -18.27 29.93 2.89
CA ARG A 31 -18.14 30.17 1.45
C ARG A 31 -16.74 30.58 1.00
N MET A 32 -15.88 31.01 1.92
CA MET A 32 -14.48 31.22 1.61
C MET A 32 -13.78 29.87 1.42
N PRO A 33 -12.96 29.71 0.38
CA PRO A 33 -12.05 28.57 0.31
C PRO A 33 -11.25 28.53 1.61
N PRO A 34 -11.00 27.33 2.17
CA PRO A 34 -10.37 27.21 3.47
C PRO A 34 -9.04 27.96 3.48
N LEU A 35 -8.94 28.98 4.33
CA LEU A 35 -7.76 29.85 4.45
C LEU A 35 -6.50 29.04 4.81
N TRP A 36 -6.68 27.87 5.42
CA TRP A 36 -5.64 26.88 5.59
C TRP A 36 -5.86 25.67 4.68
N PRO A 37 -4.82 25.11 4.05
CA PRO A 37 -4.90 23.88 3.23
C PRO A 37 -5.43 22.64 3.97
N THR A 38 -5.76 22.76 5.25
CA THR A 38 -6.09 21.68 6.18
C THR A 38 -7.58 21.37 6.30
N SER A 39 -8.43 21.93 5.45
CA SER A 39 -9.82 21.49 5.38
C SER A 39 -9.84 20.03 4.94
N LYS A 40 -10.41 19.15 5.78
CA LYS A 40 -10.58 17.71 5.47
C LYS A 40 -11.18 17.48 4.07
N LYS A 41 -11.99 18.43 3.56
CA LYS A 41 -12.58 18.38 2.22
C LYS A 41 -11.54 18.54 1.11
N ALA A 42 -10.52 19.38 1.28
CA ALA A 42 -9.49 19.61 0.26
C ALA A 42 -8.64 18.36 0.03
N TYR A 43 -8.36 17.57 1.07
CA TYR A 43 -7.61 16.31 0.94
C TYR A 43 -8.39 15.20 0.23
N LEU A 44 -9.72 15.22 0.28
CA LEU A 44 -10.56 14.20 -0.36
C LEU A 44 -10.75 14.43 -1.86
N ILE A 45 -10.65 15.69 -2.29
CA ILE A 45 -10.93 16.12 -3.66
C ILE A 45 -9.61 16.22 -4.44
N GLY A 46 -9.56 15.59 -5.61
CA GLY A 46 -8.43 15.69 -6.53
C GLY A 46 -8.21 17.09 -7.09
N GLN A 47 -7.06 17.25 -7.74
CA GLN A 47 -6.71 18.45 -8.48
C GLN A 47 -7.72 18.68 -9.62
N LYS A 48 -8.08 19.94 -9.86
CA LYS A 48 -8.88 20.28 -11.04
C LYS A 48 -8.04 20.05 -12.30
N ARG A 49 -8.62 19.40 -13.31
CA ARG A 49 -7.95 19.05 -14.58
C ARG A 49 -6.69 18.18 -14.37
N PRO A 50 -6.82 16.97 -13.80
CA PRO A 50 -5.68 16.09 -13.55
C PRO A 50 -4.96 15.65 -14.84
N ASP A 51 -5.64 15.73 -15.98
CA ASP A 51 -5.08 15.54 -17.33
C ASP A 51 -3.91 16.49 -17.62
N THR A 52 -3.87 17.67 -16.99
CA THR A 52 -2.73 18.60 -17.11
C THR A 52 -1.45 18.09 -16.44
N VAL A 53 -1.57 17.12 -15.54
CA VAL A 53 -0.45 16.51 -14.81
C VAL A 53 -0.03 15.17 -15.40
N THR A 54 -1.00 14.35 -15.83
CA THR A 54 -0.74 12.96 -16.24
C THR A 54 -1.25 12.57 -17.63
N SER A 55 -1.90 13.48 -18.36
CA SER A 55 -2.65 13.20 -19.60
C SER A 55 -3.84 12.24 -19.43
N PHE A 56 -4.14 11.77 -18.21
CA PHE A 56 -5.24 10.86 -17.92
C PHE A 56 -6.18 11.46 -16.88
N GLU A 57 -7.48 11.34 -17.11
CA GLU A 57 -8.49 11.66 -16.10
C GLU A 57 -8.75 10.50 -15.12
N CYS A 58 -8.21 9.30 -15.40
CA CYS A 58 -8.51 8.09 -14.64
C CYS A 58 -7.28 7.60 -13.83
N PRO A 59 -7.40 7.44 -12.50
CA PRO A 59 -6.32 6.92 -11.64
C PRO A 59 -5.73 5.58 -12.11
N TYR A 60 -6.59 4.66 -12.56
CA TYR A 60 -6.16 3.35 -13.03
C TYR A 60 -5.37 3.44 -14.36
N ALA A 61 -5.81 4.30 -15.28
CA ALA A 61 -5.09 4.50 -16.54
C ALA A 61 -3.69 5.08 -16.30
N TYR A 62 -3.59 6.03 -15.37
CA TYR A 62 -2.32 6.62 -14.96
C TYR A 62 -1.36 5.58 -14.35
N ILE A 63 -1.77 4.82 -13.33
CA ILE A 63 -0.86 3.81 -12.74
C ILE A 63 -0.50 2.71 -13.76
N ARG A 64 -1.42 2.36 -14.65
CA ARG A 64 -1.16 1.39 -15.72
C ARG A 64 -0.12 1.91 -16.73
N GLN A 65 -0.10 3.21 -17.03
CA GLN A 65 0.96 3.80 -17.85
C GLN A 65 2.34 3.62 -17.19
N ILE A 66 2.44 3.80 -15.88
CA ILE A 66 3.69 3.68 -15.13
C ILE A 66 4.26 2.26 -15.20
N TYR A 67 3.40 1.23 -15.18
CA TYR A 67 3.81 -0.18 -15.16
C TYR A 67 3.83 -0.84 -16.54
N GLY A 68 3.13 -0.26 -17.51
CA GLY A 68 2.89 -0.87 -18.82
C GLY A 68 1.69 -1.82 -18.80
N LYS A 69 1.27 -2.21 -20.01
CA LYS A 69 0.20 -3.18 -20.21
C LYS A 69 0.79 -4.59 -20.24
N TYR A 70 0.13 -5.50 -19.53
CA TYR A 70 0.51 -6.91 -19.38
C TYR A 70 1.88 -7.06 -18.70
N HIS A 71 2.00 -6.43 -17.53
CA HIS A 71 3.21 -6.48 -16.71
C HIS A 71 3.63 -7.92 -16.40
N TRP A 72 2.64 -8.81 -16.24
CA TRP A 72 2.82 -10.21 -15.87
C TRP A 72 3.07 -11.16 -17.06
N ALA A 73 3.10 -10.66 -18.30
CA ALA A 73 3.27 -11.48 -19.49
C ALA A 73 4.52 -12.38 -19.47
N PRO A 74 5.69 -11.94 -18.95
CA PRO A 74 6.86 -12.81 -18.85
C PRO A 74 6.65 -14.03 -17.94
N PHE A 75 5.93 -13.87 -16.83
CA PHE A 75 5.57 -14.98 -15.95
C PHE A 75 4.56 -15.92 -16.59
N VAL A 76 3.55 -15.37 -17.26
CA VAL A 76 2.58 -16.16 -18.03
C VAL A 76 3.30 -17.01 -19.08
N HIS A 77 4.28 -16.44 -19.77
CA HIS A 77 5.09 -17.17 -20.75
C HIS A 77 5.95 -18.27 -20.11
N LYS A 78 6.56 -18.02 -18.95
CA LYS A 78 7.33 -19.05 -18.24
C LYS A 78 6.44 -20.20 -17.74
N LEU A 79 5.24 -19.87 -17.24
CA LEU A 79 4.26 -20.85 -16.79
C LEU A 79 3.67 -21.66 -17.95
N SER A 80 3.37 -21.02 -19.07
CA SER A 80 2.79 -21.64 -20.27
C SER A 80 3.27 -20.91 -21.54
N PRO A 81 4.34 -21.41 -22.19
CA PRO A 81 4.95 -20.72 -23.33
C PRO A 81 4.02 -20.51 -24.53
N THR A 82 3.10 -21.45 -24.76
CA THR A 82 2.19 -21.47 -25.91
C THR A 82 0.81 -20.88 -25.60
N LEU A 83 0.52 -20.44 -24.37
CA LEU A 83 -0.83 -19.95 -24.02
C LEU A 83 -1.31 -18.82 -24.94
N LYS A 84 -0.38 -17.94 -25.36
CA LYS A 84 -0.70 -16.81 -26.23
C LYS A 84 -1.19 -17.24 -27.61
N THR A 85 -0.72 -18.39 -28.12
CA THR A 85 -1.12 -18.94 -29.42
C THR A 85 -2.31 -19.88 -29.29
N ASP A 86 -2.30 -20.73 -28.27
CA ASP A 86 -3.26 -21.82 -28.12
C ASP A 86 -4.60 -21.31 -27.57
N ASP A 87 -4.56 -20.34 -26.65
CA ASP A 87 -5.75 -19.66 -26.12
C ASP A 87 -5.50 -18.15 -25.93
N PRO A 88 -5.55 -17.35 -27.02
CA PRO A 88 -5.32 -15.92 -26.96
C PRO A 88 -6.33 -15.17 -26.07
N ALA A 89 -7.53 -15.72 -25.88
CA ALA A 89 -8.57 -15.11 -25.06
C ALA A 89 -8.24 -15.25 -23.57
N LYS A 90 -7.91 -16.47 -23.12
CA LYS A 90 -7.42 -16.71 -21.75
C LYS A 90 -6.13 -15.96 -21.49
N TYR A 91 -5.16 -15.98 -22.41
CA TYR A 91 -3.92 -15.22 -22.26
C TYR A 91 -4.18 -13.74 -21.94
N LYS A 92 -5.08 -13.09 -22.70
CA LYS A 92 -5.44 -11.69 -22.46
C LYS A 92 -6.15 -11.51 -21.12
N MET A 93 -7.07 -12.42 -20.78
CA MET A 93 -7.82 -12.34 -19.53
C MET A 93 -6.92 -12.49 -18.31
N VAL A 94 -6.03 -13.49 -18.29
CA VAL A 94 -5.06 -13.69 -17.19
C VAL A 94 -4.24 -12.43 -16.97
N ASN A 95 -3.66 -11.87 -18.03
CA ASN A 95 -2.85 -10.66 -17.90
C ASN A 95 -3.67 -9.44 -17.46
N GLU A 96 -4.93 -9.32 -17.92
CA GLU A 96 -5.81 -8.24 -17.50
C GLU A 96 -6.23 -8.37 -16.03
N ILE A 97 -6.55 -9.59 -15.56
CA ILE A 97 -6.82 -9.88 -14.15
C ILE A 97 -5.61 -9.46 -13.31
N MET A 98 -4.42 -9.94 -13.67
CA MET A 98 -3.20 -9.71 -12.91
C MET A 98 -2.80 -8.22 -12.88
N ASP A 99 -2.86 -7.51 -14.00
CA ASP A 99 -2.66 -6.06 -14.04
C ASP A 99 -3.71 -5.34 -13.17
N ALA A 100 -4.99 -5.69 -13.30
CA ALA A 100 -6.06 -5.00 -12.59
C ALA A 100 -5.97 -5.20 -11.08
N ILE A 101 -5.85 -6.43 -10.60
CA ILE A 101 -5.76 -6.73 -9.17
C ILE A 101 -4.50 -6.09 -8.57
N HIS A 102 -3.34 -6.33 -9.17
CA HIS A 102 -2.07 -5.79 -8.65
C HIS A 102 -2.10 -4.26 -8.57
N LEU A 103 -2.45 -3.59 -9.67
CA LEU A 103 -2.41 -2.13 -9.72
C LEU A 103 -3.51 -1.48 -8.88
N CYS A 104 -4.71 -2.06 -8.79
CA CYS A 104 -5.77 -1.52 -7.95
C CYS A 104 -5.44 -1.63 -6.46
N LEU A 105 -4.85 -2.76 -6.03
CA LEU A 105 -4.39 -2.91 -4.66
C LEU A 105 -3.25 -1.91 -4.35
N MET A 106 -2.34 -1.66 -5.30
CA MET A 106 -1.32 -0.63 -5.15
C MET A 106 -1.88 0.80 -5.02
N LEU A 107 -2.98 1.12 -5.71
CA LEU A 107 -3.64 2.42 -5.57
C LEU A 107 -4.18 2.62 -4.15
N VAL A 108 -4.79 1.59 -3.57
CA VAL A 108 -5.36 1.62 -2.21
C VAL A 108 -4.25 1.59 -1.15
N ASP A 109 -3.20 0.79 -1.38
CA ASP A 109 -1.98 0.73 -0.56
C ASP A 109 -1.32 2.11 -0.46
N ASP A 110 -1.14 2.82 -1.58
CA ASP A 110 -0.57 4.18 -1.56
C ASP A 110 -1.42 5.18 -0.76
N ILE A 111 -2.75 5.06 -0.78
CA ILE A 111 -3.62 5.90 0.07
C ILE A 111 -3.39 5.57 1.54
N THR A 112 -3.37 4.28 1.86
CA THR A 112 -3.22 3.75 3.21
C THR A 112 -1.91 4.17 3.85
N ASP A 113 -0.84 4.11 3.06
CA ASP A 113 0.52 4.48 3.43
C ASP A 113 0.78 5.99 3.31
N ASN A 114 -0.19 6.74 2.78
CA ASN A 114 -0.06 8.16 2.44
C ASN A 114 1.18 8.45 1.56
N SER A 115 1.58 7.49 0.73
CA SER A 115 2.76 7.56 -0.13
C SER A 115 2.76 8.80 -1.01
N ASP A 116 3.87 9.54 -1.07
CA ASP A 116 3.97 10.69 -1.96
C ASP A 116 4.25 10.28 -3.41
N TYR A 117 5.04 9.22 -3.61
CA TYR A 117 5.50 8.80 -4.93
C TYR A 117 5.37 7.29 -5.15
N ARG A 118 5.17 6.93 -6.43
CA ARG A 118 5.23 5.57 -6.95
C ARG A 118 6.11 5.56 -8.19
N LYS A 119 7.19 4.78 -8.16
CA LYS A 119 8.21 4.69 -9.24
C LYS A 119 8.70 6.08 -9.71
N GLY A 120 8.94 6.99 -8.76
CA GLY A 120 9.41 8.36 -9.04
C GLY A 120 8.38 9.29 -9.67
N LYS A 121 7.12 8.88 -9.75
CA LYS A 121 5.99 9.70 -10.19
C LYS A 121 5.05 9.96 -8.99
N PRO A 122 4.30 11.07 -8.96
CA PRO A 122 3.36 11.31 -7.86
C PRO A 122 2.37 10.14 -7.71
N ALA A 123 2.09 9.71 -6.48
CA ALA A 123 1.07 8.70 -6.23
C ALA A 123 -0.29 9.19 -6.73
N ALA A 124 -1.12 8.29 -7.27
CA ALA A 124 -2.37 8.66 -7.93
C ALA A 124 -3.29 9.49 -7.01
N HIS A 125 -3.38 9.14 -5.73
CA HIS A 125 -4.24 9.85 -4.79
C HIS A 125 -3.79 11.29 -4.50
N LYS A 126 -2.53 11.65 -4.76
CA LYS A 126 -2.04 13.04 -4.68
C LYS A 126 -2.49 13.90 -5.86
N ILE A 127 -2.93 13.25 -6.96
CA ILE A 127 -3.42 13.90 -8.18
C ILE A 127 -4.95 13.89 -8.19
N TYR A 128 -5.57 12.71 -8.07
CA TYR A 128 -7.02 12.51 -8.22
C TYR A 128 -7.78 12.57 -6.88
N GLY A 129 -7.06 12.66 -5.76
CA GLY A 129 -7.65 12.54 -4.44
C GLY A 129 -7.86 11.07 -4.03
N PRO A 130 -7.85 10.78 -2.72
CA PRO A 130 -7.96 9.42 -2.20
C PRO A 130 -9.34 8.81 -2.46
N SER A 131 -10.42 9.58 -2.38
CA SER A 131 -11.78 9.06 -2.61
C SER A 131 -11.99 8.58 -4.03
N GLU A 132 -11.60 9.39 -5.03
CA GLU A 132 -11.71 8.99 -6.43
C GLU A 132 -10.80 7.80 -6.74
N THR A 133 -9.56 7.84 -6.22
CA THR A 133 -8.58 6.77 -6.43
C THR A 133 -9.05 5.43 -5.87
N ALA A 134 -9.55 5.40 -4.64
CA ALA A 134 -10.09 4.20 -4.02
C ALA A 134 -11.34 3.69 -4.75
N ASN A 135 -12.31 4.56 -5.03
CA ASN A 135 -13.51 4.18 -5.76
C ASN A 135 -13.18 3.61 -7.16
N ARG A 136 -12.22 4.22 -7.86
CA ARG A 136 -11.75 3.73 -9.16
C ARG A 136 -11.14 2.33 -9.05
N ALA A 137 -10.34 2.09 -8.01
CA ALA A 137 -9.74 0.78 -7.76
C ALA A 137 -10.81 -0.29 -7.54
N TYR A 138 -11.78 -0.04 -6.63
CA TYR A 138 -12.87 -0.98 -6.38
C TYR A 138 -13.71 -1.23 -7.63
N TYR A 139 -14.09 -0.17 -8.35
CA TYR A 139 -14.87 -0.30 -9.58
C TYR A 139 -14.15 -1.17 -10.62
N ARG A 140 -12.84 -0.99 -10.82
CA ARG A 140 -12.08 -1.79 -11.78
C ARG A 140 -11.96 -3.25 -11.37
N VAL A 141 -11.75 -3.53 -10.08
CA VAL A 141 -11.75 -4.90 -9.54
C VAL A 141 -13.10 -5.57 -9.77
N THR A 142 -14.21 -4.90 -9.47
CA THR A 142 -15.56 -5.44 -9.69
C THR A 142 -15.85 -5.71 -11.17
N GLN A 143 -15.41 -4.83 -12.08
CA GLN A 143 -15.52 -5.08 -13.52
C GLN A 143 -14.81 -6.37 -13.95
N ILE A 144 -13.60 -6.59 -13.44
CA ILE A 144 -12.80 -7.78 -13.76
C ILE A 144 -13.40 -9.04 -13.17
N LEU A 145 -13.90 -8.99 -11.93
CA LEU A 145 -14.63 -10.09 -11.32
C LEU A 145 -15.84 -10.47 -12.16
N ASN A 146 -16.68 -9.49 -12.50
CA ASN A 146 -17.89 -9.71 -13.30
C ASN A 146 -17.58 -10.27 -14.69
N GLU A 147 -16.56 -9.73 -15.38
CA GLU A 147 -16.13 -10.25 -16.67
C GLU A 147 -15.60 -11.69 -16.57
N THR A 148 -14.82 -12.00 -15.53
CA THR A 148 -14.27 -13.34 -15.29
C THR A 148 -15.39 -14.35 -15.06
N VAL A 149 -16.36 -14.03 -14.21
CA VAL A 149 -17.50 -14.92 -13.92
C VAL A 149 -18.30 -15.22 -15.19
N GLN A 150 -18.57 -14.20 -16.01
CA GLN A 150 -19.41 -14.38 -17.20
C GLN A 150 -18.70 -15.09 -18.35
N ARG A 151 -17.41 -14.81 -18.57
CA ARG A 151 -16.69 -15.24 -19.78
C ARG A 151 -15.67 -16.34 -19.53
N PHE A 152 -15.16 -16.45 -18.31
CA PHE A 152 -14.11 -17.40 -17.92
C PHE A 152 -14.45 -18.05 -16.57
N PRO A 153 -15.61 -18.73 -16.44
CA PRO A 153 -16.10 -19.22 -15.16
C PRO A 153 -15.14 -20.20 -14.45
N LYS A 154 -14.27 -20.90 -15.18
CA LYS A 154 -13.21 -21.75 -14.60
C LYS A 154 -12.14 -20.96 -13.84
N LEU A 155 -11.88 -19.72 -14.22
CA LEU A 155 -10.87 -18.85 -13.60
C LEU A 155 -11.41 -18.12 -12.37
N ALA A 156 -12.73 -17.96 -12.29
CA ALA A 156 -13.39 -17.14 -11.27
C ALA A 156 -13.11 -17.62 -9.82
N PRO A 157 -13.12 -18.93 -9.50
CA PRO A 157 -12.81 -19.39 -8.14
C PRO A 157 -11.38 -19.00 -7.70
N PHE A 158 -10.39 -19.20 -8.56
CA PHE A 158 -9.00 -18.83 -8.26
C PHE A 158 -8.86 -17.32 -8.05
N LEU A 159 -9.50 -16.50 -8.90
CA LEU A 159 -9.49 -15.05 -8.72
C LEU A 159 -10.13 -14.62 -7.39
N MET A 160 -11.33 -15.12 -7.08
CA MET A 160 -12.06 -14.71 -5.88
C MET A 160 -11.36 -15.15 -4.60
N GLN A 161 -10.94 -16.41 -4.51
CA GLN A 161 -10.26 -16.94 -3.33
C GLN A 161 -8.94 -16.23 -3.05
N ASN A 162 -8.09 -16.04 -4.07
CA ASN A 162 -6.83 -15.35 -3.85
C ASN A 162 -7.05 -13.85 -3.57
N LEU A 163 -8.04 -13.20 -4.19
CA LEU A 163 -8.33 -11.80 -3.85
C LEU A 163 -8.75 -11.65 -2.38
N GLU A 164 -9.56 -12.58 -1.86
CA GLU A 164 -9.91 -12.64 -0.44
C GLU A 164 -8.67 -12.84 0.44
N GLU A 165 -7.80 -13.79 0.11
CA GLU A 165 -6.55 -14.02 0.83
C GLU A 165 -5.65 -12.76 0.84
N ILE A 166 -5.51 -12.08 -0.31
CA ILE A 166 -4.71 -10.85 -0.40
C ILE A 166 -5.27 -9.78 0.55
N LEU A 167 -6.59 -9.59 0.54
CA LEU A 167 -7.26 -8.62 1.39
C LEU A 167 -7.18 -9.01 2.88
N ALA A 168 -7.25 -10.29 3.22
CA ALA A 168 -7.05 -10.78 4.58
C ALA A 168 -5.62 -10.53 5.08
N GLY A 169 -4.61 -10.73 4.22
CA GLY A 169 -3.23 -10.38 4.55
C GLY A 169 -3.04 -8.87 4.76
N GLN A 170 -3.67 -8.04 3.93
CA GLN A 170 -3.67 -6.58 4.12
C GLN A 170 -4.36 -6.19 5.43
N ASP A 171 -5.50 -6.78 5.75
CA ASP A 171 -6.25 -6.51 6.97
C ASP A 171 -5.44 -6.83 8.23
N LEU A 172 -4.76 -7.99 8.26
CA LEU A 172 -3.84 -8.34 9.35
C LEU A 172 -2.77 -7.28 9.57
N SER A 173 -2.08 -6.84 8.49
CA SER A 173 -1.07 -5.79 8.58
C SER A 173 -1.65 -4.49 9.14
N LEU A 174 -2.85 -4.09 8.69
CA LEU A 174 -3.49 -2.86 9.15
C LEU A 174 -3.95 -2.92 10.61
N VAL A 175 -4.46 -4.05 11.06
CA VAL A 175 -4.82 -4.27 12.47
C VAL A 175 -3.59 -4.14 13.35
N TRP A 176 -2.45 -4.71 12.95
CA TRP A 176 -1.19 -4.57 13.70
C TRP A 176 -0.71 -3.13 13.75
N ARG A 177 -0.81 -2.38 12.65
CA ARG A 177 -0.48 -0.94 12.62
C ARG A 177 -1.38 -0.13 13.56
N ARG A 178 -2.68 -0.45 13.61
CA ARG A 178 -3.67 0.27 14.44
C ARG A 178 -3.50 0.00 15.93
N ASP A 179 -3.40 -1.27 16.30
CA ASP A 179 -3.46 -1.72 17.69
C ASP A 179 -2.06 -1.95 18.30
N GLY A 180 -1.02 -1.88 17.46
CA GLY A 180 0.37 -1.90 17.86
C GLY A 180 0.86 -3.26 18.35
N LEU A 181 1.92 -3.26 19.15
CA LEU A 181 2.56 -4.47 19.69
C LEU A 181 1.65 -5.27 20.63
N SER A 182 0.54 -4.70 21.09
CA SER A 182 -0.39 -5.34 22.03
C SER A 182 -1.16 -6.52 21.43
N VAL A 183 -1.44 -6.47 20.12
CA VAL A 183 -2.11 -7.53 19.36
C VAL A 183 -1.14 -8.39 18.55
N PHE A 184 0.15 -8.01 18.53
CA PHE A 184 1.19 -8.73 17.83
C PHE A 184 1.83 -9.77 18.78
N PRO A 185 2.28 -10.94 18.29
CA PRO A 185 2.85 -11.95 19.19
C PRO A 185 4.03 -11.44 20.01
N THR A 186 4.22 -12.00 21.20
CA THR A 186 5.28 -11.55 22.11
C THR A 186 6.64 -12.18 21.76
N SER A 187 6.67 -13.49 21.48
CA SER A 187 7.93 -14.17 21.21
C SER A 187 8.43 -13.92 19.78
N HIS A 188 9.75 -13.85 19.60
CA HIS A 188 10.37 -13.63 18.30
C HIS A 188 9.90 -14.63 17.24
N THR A 189 9.91 -15.92 17.58
CA THR A 189 9.52 -17.00 16.67
C THR A 189 8.07 -16.86 16.21
N GLU A 190 7.16 -16.52 17.12
CA GLU A 190 5.75 -16.32 16.77
C GLU A 190 5.55 -15.05 15.93
N ARG A 191 6.32 -13.98 16.17
CA ARG A 191 6.27 -12.76 15.34
C ARG A 191 6.68 -13.05 13.90
N VAL A 192 7.79 -13.78 13.72
CA VAL A 192 8.28 -14.17 12.40
C VAL A 192 7.24 -15.06 11.70
N ALA A 193 6.68 -16.06 12.40
CA ALA A 193 5.65 -16.93 11.85
C ALA A 193 4.36 -16.17 11.48
N ALA A 194 3.90 -15.24 12.33
CA ALA A 194 2.75 -14.41 12.04
C ALA A 194 2.98 -13.52 10.81
N TYR A 195 4.16 -12.91 10.71
CA TYR A 195 4.52 -12.11 9.55
C TYR A 195 4.63 -12.94 8.27
N GLN A 196 5.25 -14.13 8.32
CA GLN A 196 5.30 -15.06 7.17
C GLN A 196 3.90 -15.46 6.71
N LYS A 197 2.98 -15.73 7.65
CA LYS A 197 1.58 -16.00 7.33
C LYS A 197 0.92 -14.80 6.63
N MET A 198 1.07 -13.60 7.17
CA MET A 198 0.53 -12.38 6.56
C MET A 198 1.12 -12.14 5.16
N ALA A 199 2.44 -12.28 4.99
CA ALA A 199 3.11 -12.14 3.70
C ALA A 199 2.64 -13.19 2.68
N SER A 200 2.40 -14.44 3.11
CA SER A 200 1.84 -15.50 2.27
C SER A 200 0.40 -15.20 1.84
N LEU A 201 -0.40 -14.57 2.70
CA LEU A 201 -1.75 -14.12 2.35
C LEU A 201 -1.70 -12.91 1.39
N LYS A 202 -0.99 -11.83 1.76
CA LYS A 202 -0.94 -10.58 1.00
C LYS A 202 -0.21 -10.72 -0.34
N THR A 203 1.05 -11.14 -0.30
CA THR A 203 1.93 -11.21 -1.48
C THR A 203 1.90 -12.61 -2.09
N GLY A 204 1.85 -13.66 -1.27
CA GLY A 204 1.79 -15.05 -1.74
C GLY A 204 0.59 -15.36 -2.61
N ALA A 205 -0.62 -14.97 -2.19
CA ALA A 205 -1.84 -15.23 -2.94
C ALA A 205 -1.83 -14.53 -4.32
N LEU A 206 -1.17 -13.38 -4.48
CA LEU A 206 -1.02 -12.75 -5.78
C LEU A 206 -0.21 -13.62 -6.77
N PHE A 207 0.91 -14.20 -6.31
CA PHE A 207 1.71 -15.09 -7.15
C PHE A 207 1.04 -16.45 -7.38
N ARG A 208 0.37 -17.02 -6.36
CA ARG A 208 -0.43 -18.24 -6.52
C ARG A 208 -1.55 -18.04 -7.53
N MET A 209 -2.31 -16.95 -7.42
CA MET A 209 -3.35 -16.57 -8.38
C MET A 209 -2.83 -16.56 -9.82
N LEU A 210 -1.66 -15.98 -10.08
CA LEU A 210 -1.07 -15.98 -11.41
C LEU A 210 -0.89 -17.39 -11.96
N ALA A 211 -0.29 -18.29 -11.19
CA ALA A 211 -0.05 -19.65 -11.64
C ALA A 211 -1.35 -20.44 -11.80
N GLN A 212 -2.26 -20.31 -10.83
CA GLN A 212 -3.58 -20.96 -10.87
C GLN A 212 -4.43 -20.50 -12.04
N LEU A 213 -4.41 -19.20 -12.39
CA LEU A 213 -5.12 -18.69 -13.57
C LEU A 213 -4.53 -19.21 -14.89
N VAL A 214 -3.20 -19.41 -14.95
CA VAL A 214 -2.54 -19.94 -16.14
C VAL A 214 -2.75 -21.45 -16.27
N LYS A 215 -2.53 -22.20 -15.18
CA LYS A 215 -2.51 -23.67 -15.15
C LYS A 215 -3.89 -24.29 -14.92
N GLU A 216 -4.83 -23.56 -14.33
CA GLU A 216 -6.13 -24.05 -13.84
C GLU A 216 -6.00 -25.14 -12.75
N ASP A 217 -4.90 -25.11 -11.99
CA ASP A 217 -4.61 -26.02 -10.87
C ASP A 217 -3.73 -25.32 -9.82
N THR A 218 -3.43 -26.01 -8.71
CA THR A 218 -2.59 -25.52 -7.61
C THR A 218 -1.18 -26.11 -7.61
N SER A 219 -0.74 -26.72 -8.72
CA SER A 219 0.54 -27.47 -8.80
C SER A 219 1.78 -26.60 -8.56
N MET A 220 1.65 -25.28 -8.75
CA MET A 220 2.74 -24.32 -8.61
C MET A 220 2.68 -23.51 -7.31
N ASP A 221 1.72 -23.78 -6.41
CA ASP A 221 1.45 -22.92 -5.26
C ASP A 221 2.65 -22.80 -4.30
N GLU A 222 3.39 -23.89 -4.06
CA GLU A 222 4.58 -23.89 -3.22
C GLU A 222 5.70 -23.04 -3.83
N THR A 223 5.93 -23.20 -5.15
CA THR A 223 6.94 -22.41 -5.88
C THR A 223 6.58 -20.93 -5.88
N MET A 224 5.30 -20.60 -6.14
CA MET A 224 4.80 -19.23 -6.15
C MET A 224 4.83 -18.60 -4.75
N THR A 225 4.56 -19.37 -3.70
CA THR A 225 4.66 -18.89 -2.32
C THR A 225 6.11 -18.59 -1.94
N THR A 226 7.06 -19.43 -2.35
CA THR A 226 8.50 -19.19 -2.14
C THR A 226 8.99 -17.95 -2.89
N LEU A 227 8.58 -17.80 -4.16
CA LEU A 227 8.87 -16.61 -4.95
C LEU A 227 8.29 -15.33 -4.33
N ALA A 228 7.07 -15.42 -3.81
CA ALA A 228 6.42 -14.32 -3.12
C ALA A 228 7.13 -13.95 -1.83
N TRP A 229 7.59 -14.94 -1.05
CA TRP A 229 8.38 -14.71 0.16
C TRP A 229 9.67 -13.94 -0.18
N CYS A 230 10.40 -14.37 -1.21
CA CYS A 230 11.56 -13.64 -1.70
C CYS A 230 11.22 -12.20 -2.11
N SER A 231 10.11 -12.03 -2.82
CA SER A 231 9.68 -10.72 -3.33
C SER A 231 9.30 -9.77 -2.18
N GLN A 232 8.63 -10.29 -1.15
CA GLN A 232 8.31 -9.54 0.07
C GLN A 232 9.59 -9.14 0.81
N LEU A 233 10.49 -10.09 1.09
CA LEU A 233 11.75 -9.82 1.76
C LEU A 233 12.59 -8.77 1.02
N GLN A 234 12.68 -8.88 -0.31
CA GLN A 234 13.37 -7.87 -1.13
C GLN A 234 12.74 -6.49 -0.98
N ASN A 235 11.40 -6.42 -0.97
CA ASN A 235 10.70 -5.16 -0.84
C ASN A 235 11.01 -4.48 0.49
N ASP A 236 10.89 -5.22 1.59
CA ASP A 236 11.11 -4.75 2.94
C ASP A 236 12.59 -4.37 3.17
N CYS A 237 13.52 -5.18 2.67
CA CYS A 237 14.95 -4.86 2.74
C CYS A 237 15.27 -3.59 1.93
N LYS A 238 14.69 -3.42 0.74
CA LYS A 238 14.90 -2.21 -0.08
C LYS A 238 14.34 -0.96 0.60
N ASN A 239 13.24 -1.08 1.34
CA ASN A 239 12.63 0.02 2.09
C ASN A 239 13.63 0.70 3.06
N VAL A 240 14.51 -0.08 3.69
CA VAL A 240 15.43 0.39 4.73
C VAL A 240 16.91 0.39 4.32
N TYR A 241 17.30 -0.36 3.28
CA TYR A 241 18.71 -0.55 2.86
C TYR A 241 19.02 -0.07 1.43
N SER A 242 18.07 0.52 0.70
CA SER A 242 18.30 1.00 -0.67
C SER A 242 18.05 2.50 -0.84
N SER A 243 19.11 3.26 -1.14
CA SER A 243 18.97 4.68 -1.47
C SER A 243 18.23 4.91 -2.80
N GLU A 244 18.34 3.99 -3.75
CA GLU A 244 17.62 4.04 -5.02
C GLU A 244 16.11 3.89 -4.80
N TYR A 245 15.71 2.92 -3.99
CA TYR A 245 14.32 2.70 -3.63
C TYR A 245 13.74 3.89 -2.87
N ALA A 246 14.50 4.42 -1.89
CA ALA A 246 14.10 5.61 -1.15
C ALA A 246 13.88 6.82 -2.07
N LYS A 247 14.72 7.02 -3.10
CA LYS A 247 14.53 8.08 -4.09
C LYS A 247 13.26 7.87 -4.93
N ALA A 248 12.93 6.62 -5.27
CA ALA A 248 11.75 6.31 -6.08
C ALA A 248 10.43 6.44 -5.30
N LYS A 249 10.44 6.20 -3.99
CA LYS A 249 9.29 6.38 -3.07
C LYS A 249 9.22 7.78 -2.44
N GLY A 250 10.33 8.51 -2.40
CA GLY A 250 10.45 9.84 -1.79
C GLY A 250 10.86 9.82 -0.32
N ALA A 251 10.97 8.64 0.31
CA ALA A 251 11.36 8.50 1.71
C ALA A 251 12.20 7.23 1.95
N LEU A 252 13.14 7.31 2.91
CA LEU A 252 13.82 6.14 3.47
C LEU A 252 13.03 5.65 4.68
N ALA A 253 12.90 4.31 4.82
CA ALA A 253 12.18 3.65 5.90
C ALA A 253 10.72 4.13 6.00
N GLU A 254 10.02 4.17 4.86
CA GLU A 254 8.59 4.52 4.78
C GLU A 254 7.75 3.61 5.68
N ASP A 255 8.07 2.31 5.71
CA ASP A 255 7.31 1.31 6.48
C ASP A 255 7.34 1.63 7.97
N LEU A 256 8.52 2.00 8.51
CA LEU A 256 8.67 2.37 9.91
C LEU A 256 7.86 3.62 10.26
N ARG A 257 7.80 4.60 9.33
CA ARG A 257 7.03 5.84 9.51
C ARG A 257 5.53 5.61 9.43
N ASN A 258 5.13 4.54 8.73
CA ASN A 258 3.75 4.09 8.60
C ASN A 258 3.38 3.02 9.65
N HIS A 259 4.25 2.82 10.64
CA HIS A 259 4.04 1.88 11.75
C HIS A 259 3.88 0.42 11.29
N GLU A 260 4.39 0.10 10.10
CA GLU A 260 4.32 -1.23 9.51
C GLU A 260 5.36 -2.18 10.12
N TYR A 261 4.99 -3.44 10.22
CA TYR A 261 5.77 -4.52 10.83
C TYR A 261 6.53 -5.27 9.73
N SER A 262 7.35 -4.56 8.96
CA SER A 262 8.17 -5.16 7.89
C SER A 262 9.25 -6.08 8.46
N TYR A 263 9.78 -7.00 7.66
CA TYR A 263 10.69 -8.04 8.15
C TYR A 263 11.92 -7.50 8.92
N PRO A 264 12.65 -6.47 8.42
CA PRO A 264 13.75 -5.86 9.17
C PRO A 264 13.31 -5.24 10.51
N ILE A 265 12.11 -4.68 10.58
CA ILE A 265 11.55 -4.09 11.81
C ILE A 265 11.28 -5.18 12.84
N ILE A 266 10.69 -6.31 12.42
CA ILE A 266 10.43 -7.45 13.30
C ILE A 266 11.73 -8.01 13.88
N LEU A 267 12.76 -8.18 13.05
CA LEU A 267 14.07 -8.63 13.52
C LEU A 267 14.71 -7.62 14.48
N ALA A 268 14.57 -6.33 14.20
CA ALA A 268 15.16 -5.26 15.00
C ALA A 268 14.50 -5.08 16.38
N LEU A 269 13.27 -5.55 16.59
CA LEU A 269 12.63 -5.53 17.91
C LEU A 269 13.40 -6.36 18.96
N GLU A 270 14.10 -7.41 18.52
CA GLU A 270 14.88 -8.31 19.39
C GLU A 270 16.38 -8.00 19.38
N ALA A 271 16.82 -7.08 18.52
CA ALA A 271 18.21 -6.65 18.48
C ALA A 271 18.56 -5.84 19.74
N PRO A 272 19.86 -5.71 20.09
CA PRO A 272 20.30 -4.71 21.06
C PRO A 272 19.70 -3.34 20.72
N ASP A 273 19.20 -2.63 21.74
CA ASP A 273 18.49 -1.36 21.58
C ASP A 273 17.12 -1.42 20.86
N GLY A 274 16.54 -2.61 20.65
CA GLY A 274 15.23 -2.83 20.03
C GLY A 274 14.05 -2.09 20.68
N HIS A 275 14.19 -1.66 21.94
CA HIS A 275 13.23 -0.77 22.59
C HIS A 275 13.03 0.57 21.86
N TRP A 276 14.02 1.04 21.08
CA TRP A 276 13.83 2.21 20.20
C TRP A 276 12.93 1.91 19.02
N VAL A 277 12.96 0.69 18.49
CA VAL A 277 12.05 0.23 17.43
C VAL A 277 10.62 0.17 17.97
N ALA A 278 10.42 -0.43 19.15
CA ALA A 278 9.12 -0.43 19.82
C ALA A 278 8.57 1.00 20.03
N ARG A 279 9.40 1.92 20.56
CA ARG A 279 9.02 3.33 20.75
C ARG A 279 8.73 4.06 19.44
N ALA A 280 9.39 3.70 18.34
CA ALA A 280 9.11 4.27 17.03
C ALA A 280 7.74 3.83 16.49
N LEU A 281 7.40 2.55 16.68
CA LEU A 281 6.08 2.00 16.32
C LEU A 281 4.95 2.56 17.20
N GLU A 282 5.22 2.90 18.45
CA GLU A 282 4.25 3.58 19.33
C GLU A 282 4.14 5.07 19.02
N THR A 283 5.26 5.73 18.74
CA THR A 283 5.31 7.18 18.51
C THR A 283 6.43 7.55 17.54
N SER A 284 6.04 7.97 16.34
CA SER A 284 6.90 8.38 15.22
C SER A 284 7.60 9.74 15.41
N SER A 285 8.13 10.02 16.61
CA SER A 285 8.95 11.21 16.82
C SER A 285 10.26 11.13 16.00
N PRO A 286 10.80 12.25 15.48
CA PRO A 286 12.04 12.23 14.71
C PRO A 286 13.22 11.58 15.43
N ARG A 287 13.25 11.67 16.77
CA ARG A 287 14.26 11.00 17.62
C ARG A 287 14.07 9.49 17.62
N ASN A 288 12.85 9.00 17.83
CA ASN A 288 12.57 7.56 17.87
C ASN A 288 12.86 6.93 16.52
N ILE A 289 12.37 7.53 15.42
CA ILE A 289 12.64 7.06 14.06
C ILE A 289 14.14 6.96 13.79
N ARG A 290 14.92 8.00 14.14
CA ARG A 290 16.37 8.00 13.90
C ARG A 290 17.08 6.89 14.68
N LYS A 291 16.70 6.67 15.94
CA LYS A 291 17.31 5.63 16.78
C LYS A 291 16.88 4.23 16.36
N ALA A 292 15.60 4.02 16.07
CA ALA A 292 15.09 2.76 15.52
C ALA A 292 15.78 2.41 14.19
N LEU A 293 15.98 3.39 13.31
CA LEU A 293 16.66 3.17 12.04
C LEU A 293 18.11 2.73 12.24
N ALA A 294 18.82 3.26 13.23
CA ALA A 294 20.16 2.79 13.57
C ALA A 294 20.18 1.32 14.03
N VAL A 295 19.16 0.88 14.77
CA VAL A 295 19.00 -0.54 15.18
C VAL A 295 18.67 -1.41 13.98
N ILE A 296 17.71 -1.00 13.15
CA ILE A 296 17.31 -1.72 11.93
C ILE A 296 18.49 -1.84 10.96
N GLN A 297 19.33 -0.81 10.84
CA GLN A 297 20.50 -0.80 9.97
C GLN A 297 21.77 -1.38 10.62
N SER A 298 21.67 -1.91 11.82
CA SER A 298 22.77 -2.62 12.47
C SER A 298 23.21 -3.83 11.64
N GLU A 299 24.49 -4.19 11.75
CA GLU A 299 25.06 -5.31 11.02
C GLU A 299 24.33 -6.63 11.31
N GLY A 300 23.94 -6.87 12.56
CA GLY A 300 23.21 -8.09 12.96
C GLY A 300 21.87 -8.24 12.26
N VAL A 301 21.03 -7.19 12.27
CA VAL A 301 19.72 -7.21 11.60
C VAL A 301 19.88 -7.33 10.09
N ARG A 302 20.81 -6.54 9.50
CA ARG A 302 21.08 -6.58 8.07
C ARG A 302 21.55 -7.96 7.60
N ASN A 303 22.48 -8.58 8.32
CA ASN A 303 23.00 -9.90 7.99
C ASN A 303 21.92 -10.99 8.11
N ALA A 304 21.05 -10.91 9.12
CA ALA A 304 19.91 -11.81 9.25
C ALA A 304 18.94 -11.67 8.06
N CYS A 305 18.57 -10.45 7.67
CA CYS A 305 17.74 -10.19 6.49
C CYS A 305 18.35 -10.77 5.20
N PHE A 306 19.64 -10.54 4.96
CA PHE A 306 20.30 -11.02 3.75
C PHE A 306 20.54 -12.52 3.75
N THR A 307 20.73 -13.13 4.91
CA THR A 307 20.82 -14.59 5.05
C THR A 307 19.48 -15.23 4.69
N GLU A 308 18.38 -14.75 5.28
CA GLU A 308 17.04 -15.25 4.96
C GLU A 308 16.72 -15.05 3.48
N LEU A 309 17.02 -13.87 2.92
CA LEU A 309 16.78 -13.60 1.50
C LEU A 309 17.58 -14.56 0.60
N LYS A 310 18.84 -14.83 0.92
CA LYS A 310 19.68 -15.79 0.18
C LYS A 310 19.09 -17.20 0.25
N LEU A 311 18.67 -17.64 1.44
CA LEU A 311 18.06 -18.96 1.65
C LEU A 311 16.76 -19.08 0.84
N ALA A 312 15.87 -18.10 0.95
CA ALA A 312 14.60 -18.09 0.24
C ALA A 312 14.79 -18.09 -1.29
N SER A 313 15.78 -17.36 -1.81
CA SER A 313 16.01 -17.23 -3.26
C SER A 313 16.53 -18.50 -3.93
N ALA A 314 17.12 -19.42 -3.17
CA ALA A 314 17.93 -20.52 -3.70
C ALA A 314 17.17 -21.42 -4.70
N SER A 315 15.86 -21.64 -4.48
CA SER A 315 15.03 -22.51 -5.31
C SER A 315 14.24 -21.78 -6.41
N VAL A 316 14.29 -20.44 -6.46
CA VAL A 316 13.45 -19.62 -7.35
C VAL A 316 14.24 -18.56 -8.13
N GLN A 317 15.55 -18.73 -8.24
CA GLN A 317 16.45 -17.76 -8.88
C GLN A 317 16.05 -17.45 -10.34
N ASP A 318 15.59 -18.46 -11.06
CA ASP A 318 15.14 -18.39 -12.44
C ASP A 318 13.78 -17.69 -12.60
N TRP A 319 12.99 -17.58 -11.54
CA TRP A 319 11.77 -16.77 -11.48
C TRP A 319 12.10 -15.33 -11.10
N LEU A 320 13.04 -15.12 -10.16
CA LEU A 320 13.48 -13.80 -9.73
C LEU A 320 14.10 -13.00 -10.88
N SER A 321 14.80 -13.66 -11.81
CA SER A 321 15.35 -13.00 -13.00
C SER A 321 14.26 -12.42 -13.91
N ILE A 322 13.08 -13.03 -13.94
CA ILE A 322 11.92 -12.56 -14.72
C ILE A 322 11.26 -11.35 -14.04
N TRP A 323 11.24 -11.34 -12.71
CA TRP A 323 10.68 -10.22 -11.93
C TRP A 323 11.42 -8.90 -12.19
N GLY A 324 12.72 -8.96 -12.54
CA GLY A 324 13.48 -7.81 -13.01
C GLY A 324 13.74 -6.72 -11.97
N ARG A 325 13.63 -7.04 -10.68
CA ARG A 325 13.87 -6.11 -9.56
C ARG A 325 15.36 -5.95 -9.23
N ASN A 326 16.05 -5.21 -10.09
CA ASN A 326 17.50 -5.02 -10.05
C ASN A 326 17.99 -3.88 -9.13
N GLU A 327 17.11 -3.25 -8.34
CA GLU A 327 17.50 -2.14 -7.45
C GLU A 327 18.54 -2.62 -6.43
N LYS A 328 19.59 -1.82 -6.21
CA LYS A 328 20.69 -2.21 -5.32
C LYS A 328 20.30 -2.05 -3.84
N MET A 329 20.58 -3.06 -3.01
CA MET A 329 20.45 -3.00 -1.55
C MET A 329 21.70 -2.39 -0.91
N ASN A 330 22.03 -1.17 -1.32
CA ASN A 330 23.09 -0.38 -0.72
C ASN A 330 22.60 1.02 -0.33
N LEU A 331 23.04 1.45 0.85
CA LEU A 331 22.97 2.83 1.26
C LEU A 331 24.18 3.53 0.64
N LYS A 332 23.95 4.50 -0.25
CA LYS A 332 25.02 5.44 -0.61
C LYS A 332 25.31 6.28 0.63
N SER A 333 26.58 6.51 0.95
CA SER A 333 26.97 7.55 1.90
C SER A 333 26.32 8.86 1.46
N GLN A 334 25.41 9.39 2.27
CA GLN A 334 24.82 10.71 2.03
C GLN A 334 25.88 11.79 2.22
#